data_AF-A0A2T0Q5S3-F1
#
_entry.id   AF-A0A2T0Q5S3-F1
#
_cell.length_a   1.000
_cell.length_b   1.000
_cell.length_c   1.000
_cell.angle_alpha   90.00
_cell.angle_beta   90.00
_cell.angle_gamma   90.00
#
_symmetry.space_group_name_H-M   'P 1'
#
loop_
_entity.id
_entity.type
_entity.pdbx_description
1 polymer ?
#
loop_
_entity_poly.entity_id
_entity_poly.type
_entity_poly.pdbx_seq_one_letter_code
_entity_poly.pdbx_strand_id
1 'polypeptide(L)'
;MTAPPDAAPPDTPARGPVTDSERSLAPDLARGAMLLLIALAYAPLYLSATAPGVLNHPEGGGPLDAAVRFAELLLLDNRAYPMFAALFGYGLAVLVARQRANGTPDKGVRRLLRRRHGYLLLFGLVHGVLVFPPEILGPYGLAGLLTAWLLLRSERAPLVAACVLAPVLAVLSVAYGLATATVLHADATGFSPGVLAEPLLARLFGYPFGLLSTLFGFPVPVMVLLGAWAGRRGMLDRPGEHRAALRRTAAVCLPVSVLGAVPLALVGAGLWQPEPAVTGLLSGVHVLTGAAGGLGYAALFGLVGARPGVERAAAARVLAAVGKRSLSCYLFLSLALALLLGPLGLGLGAYLHSAGAALAGAAVWAAGAALAWALERAGRRGPAEALLRRLVYRDAGRPVRPAPSPDRGRLTRALLMCGAVGAPLFVAAFLVQGAVRPGYDPLQQPVSSLALGPGGWVQTVNFLVWGVLAPAFAVGLRRALRPGPGSLWGPPLVAVHGVGIVLSGVFPGDPIGWYPPGTPPGPLAAVTPTGIAHDVVGVAAFVALVLACFVFARGSGWGWAVYAVASGLAFAGFIIAAGDYAHLGGLYQKLALGTGWAFFAVLAARTLRRPARES
;
A
#
# COMPACT_ATOMS: atom_id res chain seq x y z
N MET A 1 49.37 40.58 24.65
CA MET A 1 48.73 40.21 23.37
C MET A 1 47.89 38.97 23.59
N THR A 2 46.63 39.14 23.95
CA THR A 2 45.64 38.07 24.07
C THR A 2 44.91 37.96 22.72
N ALA A 3 44.97 36.78 22.10
CA ALA A 3 44.28 36.49 20.85
C ALA A 3 42.75 36.64 21.02
N PRO A 4 42.03 37.15 20.00
CA PRO A 4 40.58 37.29 20.08
C PRO A 4 39.89 35.90 20.02
N PRO A 5 38.73 35.74 20.67
CA PRO A 5 37.98 34.49 20.64
C PRO A 5 37.48 34.19 19.21
N ASP A 6 37.64 32.94 18.78
CA ASP A 6 37.15 32.42 17.52
C ASP A 6 35.68 32.78 17.33
N ALA A 7 35.40 33.58 16.29
CA ALA A 7 34.05 33.87 15.86
C ALA A 7 33.36 32.56 15.47
N ALA A 8 32.26 32.26 16.16
CA ALA A 8 31.38 31.15 15.79
C ALA A 8 31.03 31.27 14.30
N PRO A 9 31.05 30.16 13.53
CA PRO A 9 30.71 30.20 12.11
C PRO A 9 29.31 30.78 11.94
N PRO A 10 29.07 31.65 10.94
CA PRO A 10 27.78 32.27 10.74
C PRO A 10 26.71 31.20 10.61
N ASP A 11 25.68 31.27 11.48
CA ASP A 11 24.48 30.46 11.42
C ASP A 11 23.94 30.51 9.99
N THR A 12 24.23 29.46 9.22
CA THR A 12 23.78 29.38 7.85
C THR A 12 22.28 29.14 7.92
N PRO A 13 21.43 30.09 7.51
CA PRO A 13 19.99 29.90 7.63
C PRO A 13 19.62 28.64 6.88
N ALA A 14 19.01 27.68 7.57
CA ALA A 14 18.59 26.41 7.00
C ALA A 14 17.81 26.69 5.70
N ARG A 15 18.43 26.42 4.53
CA ARG A 15 17.80 26.75 3.25
C ARG A 15 16.41 26.14 3.22
N GLY A 16 15.43 27.03 3.07
CA GLY A 16 14.03 26.66 2.88
C GLY A 16 13.84 25.77 1.64
N PRO A 17 12.66 25.18 1.47
CA PRO A 17 12.43 24.22 0.40
C PRO A 17 12.37 24.87 -0.98
N VAL A 18 13.09 24.26 -1.93
CA VAL A 18 13.04 24.35 -3.41
C VAL A 18 12.36 25.60 -3.99
N THR A 19 13.16 26.48 -4.56
CA THR A 19 12.70 27.56 -5.45
C THR A 19 12.35 27.00 -6.83
N ASP A 20 11.50 27.69 -7.59
CA ASP A 20 11.10 27.25 -8.94
C ASP A 20 12.29 27.09 -9.91
N SER A 21 13.40 27.80 -9.66
CA SER A 21 14.67 27.71 -10.40
C SER A 21 15.47 26.41 -10.18
N GLU A 22 15.14 25.62 -9.16
CA GLU A 22 15.87 24.40 -8.76
C GLU A 22 15.12 23.10 -9.13
N ARG A 23 14.04 23.19 -9.91
CA ARG A 23 13.20 22.05 -10.33
C ARG A 23 13.52 21.62 -11.75
N SER A 24 13.72 20.32 -11.95
CA SER A 24 13.84 19.74 -13.28
C SER A 24 12.49 19.70 -14.00
N LEU A 25 12.50 20.11 -15.27
CA LEU A 25 11.33 20.15 -16.13
C LEU A 25 10.83 18.75 -16.52
N ALA A 26 11.73 17.80 -16.79
CA ALA A 26 11.35 16.49 -17.33
C ALA A 26 10.40 15.68 -16.40
N PRO A 27 10.66 15.56 -15.08
CA PRO A 27 9.72 14.90 -14.17
C PRO A 27 8.35 15.59 -14.08
N ASP A 28 8.31 16.92 -14.20
CA ASP A 28 7.05 17.67 -14.11
C ASP A 28 6.24 17.54 -15.42
N LEU A 29 6.88 17.56 -16.59
CA LEU A 29 6.24 17.22 -17.87
C LEU A 29 5.64 15.82 -17.86
N ALA A 30 6.43 14.83 -17.41
CA ALA A 30 6.00 13.44 -17.33
C ALA A 30 4.77 13.28 -16.43
N ARG A 31 4.79 13.85 -15.21
CA ARG A 31 3.64 13.79 -14.30
C ARG A 31 2.40 14.48 -14.88
N GLY A 32 2.57 15.65 -15.51
CA GLY A 32 1.46 16.40 -16.09
C GLY A 32 0.75 15.65 -17.20
N ALA A 33 1.54 15.08 -18.14
CA ALA A 33 1.01 14.30 -19.25
C ALA A 33 0.38 12.99 -18.78
N MET A 34 1.01 12.26 -17.85
CA MET A 34 0.48 10.98 -17.40
C MET A 34 -0.76 11.09 -16.52
N LEU A 35 -1.08 12.27 -15.96
CA LEU A 35 -2.36 12.48 -15.30
C LEU A 35 -3.54 12.44 -16.28
N LEU A 36 -3.32 12.76 -17.56
CA LEU A 36 -4.35 12.56 -18.59
C LEU A 36 -4.60 11.06 -18.76
N LEU A 37 -3.53 10.27 -18.85
CA LEU A 37 -3.64 8.82 -19.00
C LEU A 37 -4.29 8.17 -17.77
N ILE A 38 -4.05 8.68 -16.57
CA ILE A 38 -4.79 8.25 -15.36
C ILE A 38 -6.27 8.60 -15.48
N ALA A 39 -6.62 9.83 -15.90
CA ALA A 39 -8.01 10.23 -16.05
C ALA A 39 -8.75 9.38 -17.08
N LEU A 40 -8.10 9.06 -18.21
CA LEU A 40 -8.63 8.19 -19.25
C LEU A 40 -8.78 6.74 -18.74
N ALA A 41 -7.79 6.17 -18.06
CA ALA A 41 -7.88 4.83 -17.51
C ALA A 41 -8.91 4.69 -16.36
N TYR A 42 -9.19 5.78 -15.64
CA TYR A 42 -10.13 5.75 -14.51
C TYR A 42 -11.58 5.99 -14.94
N ALA A 43 -11.82 6.68 -16.05
CA ALA A 43 -13.19 7.00 -16.48
C ALA A 43 -14.03 5.75 -16.81
N PRO A 44 -13.52 4.72 -17.54
CA PRO A 44 -14.24 3.49 -17.81
C PRO A 44 -14.66 2.73 -16.55
N LEU A 45 -13.92 2.87 -15.44
CA LEU A 45 -14.21 2.19 -14.18
C LEU A 45 -15.53 2.63 -13.53
N TYR A 46 -16.14 3.73 -13.99
CA TYR A 46 -17.44 4.21 -13.48
C TYR A 46 -18.59 3.92 -14.44
N LEU A 47 -18.34 3.23 -15.56
CA LEU A 47 -19.39 2.87 -16.50
C LEU A 47 -20.20 1.69 -15.95
N SER A 48 -21.52 1.83 -15.99
CA SER A 48 -22.48 0.83 -15.51
C SER A 48 -23.53 0.48 -16.56
N ALA A 49 -23.40 1.04 -17.78
CA ALA A 49 -24.31 0.78 -18.88
C ALA A 49 -24.24 -0.67 -19.39
N THR A 50 -23.09 -1.34 -19.22
CA THR A 50 -22.84 -2.68 -19.76
C THR A 50 -21.94 -3.50 -18.83
N ALA A 51 -21.82 -4.81 -19.10
CA ALA A 51 -21.01 -5.72 -18.31
C ALA A 51 -19.52 -5.32 -18.34
N PRO A 52 -18.80 -5.45 -17.21
CA PRO A 52 -17.37 -5.18 -17.16
C PRO A 52 -16.60 -6.24 -17.95
N GLY A 53 -15.81 -5.80 -18.93
CA GLY A 53 -14.87 -6.63 -19.66
C GLY A 53 -13.47 -6.60 -19.04
N VAL A 54 -12.47 -6.94 -19.85
CA VAL A 54 -11.07 -7.04 -19.42
C VAL A 54 -10.56 -5.71 -18.83
N LEU A 55 -9.88 -5.77 -17.68
CA LEU A 55 -9.44 -4.61 -16.90
C LEU A 55 -10.57 -3.61 -16.55
N ASN A 56 -11.82 -4.08 -16.46
CA ASN A 56 -13.03 -3.29 -16.24
C ASN A 56 -13.37 -2.30 -17.37
N HIS A 57 -12.85 -2.52 -18.58
CA HIS A 57 -13.36 -1.82 -19.74
C HIS A 57 -14.72 -2.40 -20.13
N PRO A 58 -15.78 -1.61 -20.24
CA PRO A 58 -17.11 -2.12 -20.55
C PRO A 58 -17.16 -2.80 -21.92
N GLU A 59 -17.87 -3.90 -22.00
CA GLU A 59 -18.22 -4.54 -23.27
C GLU A 59 -19.37 -3.81 -23.96
N GLY A 60 -19.49 -3.92 -25.29
CA GLY A 60 -20.50 -3.19 -26.06
C GLY A 60 -20.03 -1.84 -26.62
N GLY A 61 -21.00 -1.00 -27.00
CA GLY A 61 -20.79 0.24 -27.77
C GLY A 61 -20.68 0.03 -29.28
N GLY A 62 -20.40 1.11 -30.02
CA GLY A 62 -20.18 1.08 -31.46
C GLY A 62 -18.72 0.83 -31.86
N PRO A 63 -18.38 0.86 -33.17
CA PRO A 63 -17.00 0.69 -33.65
C PRO A 63 -16.01 1.70 -33.06
N LEU A 64 -16.48 2.92 -32.75
CA LEU A 64 -15.67 3.95 -32.11
C LEU A 64 -15.29 3.54 -30.67
N ASP A 65 -16.22 2.96 -29.90
CA ASP A 65 -15.95 2.51 -28.53
C ASP A 65 -14.94 1.36 -28.52
N ALA A 66 -15.08 0.41 -29.45
CA ALA A 66 -14.12 -0.67 -29.61
C ALA A 66 -12.71 -0.16 -29.99
N ALA A 67 -12.63 0.86 -30.87
CA ALA A 67 -11.36 1.48 -31.25
C ALA A 67 -10.71 2.25 -30.09
N VAL A 68 -11.50 2.99 -29.30
CA VAL A 68 -11.03 3.69 -28.11
C VAL A 68 -10.52 2.69 -27.07
N ARG A 69 -11.30 1.65 -26.77
CA ARG A 69 -10.92 0.58 -25.83
C ARG A 69 -9.64 -0.14 -26.27
N PHE A 70 -9.51 -0.44 -27.57
CA PHE A 70 -8.27 -0.99 -28.13
C PHE A 70 -7.08 -0.06 -27.92
N ALA A 71 -7.24 1.24 -28.19
CA ALA A 71 -6.17 2.22 -28.01
C ALA A 71 -5.78 2.42 -26.53
N GLU A 72 -6.76 2.41 -25.62
CA GLU A 72 -6.56 2.52 -24.18
C GLU A 72 -5.75 1.31 -23.65
N LEU A 73 -6.16 0.09 -24.01
CA LEU A 73 -5.44 -1.12 -23.65
C LEU A 73 -4.05 -1.17 -24.30
N LEU A 74 -3.90 -0.69 -25.53
CA LEU A 74 -2.62 -0.76 -26.23
C LEU A 74 -1.58 0.21 -25.66
N LEU A 75 -2.01 1.45 -25.37
CA LEU A 75 -1.10 2.58 -25.16
C LEU A 75 -1.18 3.19 -23.75
N LEU A 76 -2.29 3.04 -23.03
CA LEU A 76 -2.57 3.81 -21.81
C LEU A 76 -2.52 2.94 -20.54
N ASP A 77 -3.32 1.88 -20.49
CA ASP A 77 -3.54 1.09 -19.29
C ASP A 77 -2.26 0.48 -18.77
N ASN A 78 -2.05 0.45 -17.45
CA ASN A 78 -0.85 -0.12 -16.83
C ASN A 78 0.49 0.55 -17.19
N ARG A 79 0.51 1.73 -17.83
CA ARG A 79 1.75 2.48 -18.12
C ARG A 79 1.93 3.67 -17.20
N ALA A 80 0.84 4.38 -16.90
CA ALA A 80 0.86 5.57 -16.03
C ALA A 80 1.26 5.25 -14.59
N TYR A 81 0.66 4.22 -14.01
CA TYR A 81 0.91 3.83 -12.63
C TYR A 81 2.38 3.44 -12.37
N PRO A 82 3.01 2.54 -13.14
CA PRO A 82 4.44 2.24 -12.99
C PRO A 82 5.33 3.48 -13.18
N MET A 83 5.02 4.35 -14.14
CA MET A 83 5.79 5.58 -14.33
C MET A 83 5.70 6.49 -13.09
N PHE A 84 4.51 6.66 -12.51
CA PHE A 84 4.34 7.42 -11.27
C PHE A 84 5.10 6.81 -10.10
N ALA A 85 5.09 5.49 -9.95
CA ALA A 85 5.89 4.78 -8.96
C ALA A 85 7.40 5.03 -9.16
N ALA A 86 7.88 4.99 -10.41
CA ALA A 86 9.28 5.32 -10.74
C ALA A 86 9.61 6.78 -10.45
N LEU A 87 8.79 7.75 -10.87
CA LEU A 87 9.01 9.17 -10.56
C LEU A 87 8.88 9.50 -9.08
N PHE A 88 8.08 8.73 -8.34
CA PHE A 88 7.98 8.80 -6.89
C PHE A 88 9.30 8.36 -6.25
N GLY A 89 9.83 7.20 -6.64
CA GLY A 89 11.15 6.73 -6.23
C GLY A 89 12.27 7.70 -6.57
N TYR A 90 12.25 8.25 -7.79
CA TYR A 90 13.17 9.29 -8.25
C TYR A 90 13.13 10.50 -7.32
N GLY A 91 11.93 11.01 -7.03
CA GLY A 91 11.73 12.13 -6.11
C GLY A 91 12.22 11.85 -4.68
N LEU A 92 12.12 10.61 -4.20
CA LEU A 92 12.69 10.22 -2.91
C LEU A 92 14.21 10.27 -2.90
N ALA A 93 14.86 9.80 -3.95
CA ALA A 93 16.31 9.88 -4.07
C ALA A 93 16.82 11.32 -4.08
N VAL A 94 16.15 12.20 -4.85
CA VAL A 94 16.44 13.64 -4.89
C VAL A 94 16.23 14.29 -3.50
N LEU A 95 15.13 13.93 -2.81
CA LEU A 95 14.86 14.42 -1.46
C LEU A 95 15.96 14.03 -0.48
N VAL A 96 16.39 12.76 -0.48
CA VAL A 96 17.45 12.25 0.41
C VAL A 96 18.78 12.92 0.12
N ALA A 97 19.16 13.04 -1.16
CA ALA A 97 20.39 13.71 -1.57
C ALA A 97 20.44 15.16 -1.08
N ARG A 98 19.32 15.90 -1.22
CA ARG A 98 19.21 17.29 -0.74
C ARG A 98 19.32 17.41 0.77
N GLN A 99 18.63 16.55 1.53
CA GLN A 99 18.71 16.59 2.98
C GLN A 99 20.14 16.32 3.48
N ARG A 100 20.85 15.39 2.83
CA ARG A 100 22.27 15.12 3.12
C ARG A 100 23.17 16.30 2.76
N ALA A 101 22.96 16.93 1.60
CA ALA A 101 23.68 18.13 1.20
C ALA A 101 23.46 19.29 2.20
N ASN A 102 22.28 19.37 2.81
CA ASN A 102 21.95 20.34 3.85
C ASN A 102 22.45 19.92 5.26
N GLY A 103 23.35 18.93 5.37
CA GLY A 103 23.90 18.46 6.64
C GLY A 103 22.89 17.76 7.56
N THR A 104 21.70 17.41 7.07
CA THR A 104 20.69 16.73 7.91
C THR A 104 21.18 15.33 8.28
N PRO A 105 21.25 14.98 9.58
CA PRO A 105 21.69 13.66 10.00
C PRO A 105 20.78 12.55 9.45
N ASP A 106 21.35 11.38 9.18
CA ASP A 106 20.63 10.20 8.67
C ASP A 106 19.37 9.86 9.51
N LYS A 107 19.42 10.10 10.83
CA LYS A 107 18.25 9.96 11.73
C LYS A 107 17.12 10.94 11.37
N GLY A 108 17.46 12.19 11.07
CA GLY A 108 16.52 13.23 10.62
C GLY A 108 15.89 12.87 9.27
N VAL A 109 16.71 12.40 8.31
CA VAL A 109 16.23 11.93 7.01
C VAL A 109 15.25 10.77 7.15
N ARG A 110 15.56 9.77 8.00
CA ARG A 110 14.65 8.63 8.30
C ARG A 110 13.33 9.10 8.90
N ARG A 111 13.37 10.06 9.83
CA ARG A 111 12.15 10.62 10.46
C ARG A 111 11.29 11.35 9.43
N LEU A 112 11.91 12.16 8.57
CA LEU A 112 11.24 12.87 7.49
C LEU A 112 10.55 11.90 6.54
N LEU A 113 11.27 10.88 6.06
CA LEU A 113 10.73 9.84 5.19
C LEU A 113 9.55 9.14 5.87
N ARG A 114 9.69 8.67 7.10
CA ARG A 114 8.58 7.99 7.80
C ARG A 114 7.33 8.84 7.92
N ARG A 115 7.48 10.13 8.27
CA ARG A 115 6.34 11.06 8.37
C ARG A 115 5.65 11.27 7.03
N ARG A 116 6.43 11.59 5.99
CA ARG A 116 5.90 11.81 4.65
C ARG A 116 5.08 10.61 4.17
N HIS A 117 5.61 9.41 4.32
CA HIS A 117 4.92 8.20 3.87
C HIS A 117 3.75 7.80 4.77
N GLY A 118 3.82 8.07 6.07
CA GLY A 118 2.68 7.91 6.97
C GLY A 118 1.49 8.80 6.60
N TYR A 119 1.75 10.04 6.19
CA TYR A 119 0.69 10.93 5.68
C TYR A 119 0.19 10.54 4.29
N LEU A 120 1.03 9.95 3.44
CA LEU A 120 0.56 9.38 2.17
C LEU A 120 -0.36 8.17 2.39
N LEU A 121 -0.06 7.30 3.36
CA LEU A 121 -0.97 6.24 3.78
C LEU A 121 -2.29 6.80 4.30
N LEU A 122 -2.25 7.87 5.10
CA LEU A 122 -3.48 8.51 5.58
C LEU A 122 -4.29 9.12 4.44
N PHE A 123 -3.63 9.79 3.48
CA PHE A 123 -4.31 10.34 2.30
C PHE A 123 -4.91 9.23 1.45
N GLY A 124 -4.18 8.13 1.25
CA GLY A 124 -4.69 6.95 0.55
C GLY A 124 -5.88 6.31 1.27
N LEU A 125 -5.83 6.17 2.60
CA LEU A 125 -6.93 5.63 3.39
C LEU A 125 -8.19 6.49 3.23
N VAL A 126 -8.07 7.80 3.46
CA VAL A 126 -9.20 8.73 3.33
C VAL A 126 -9.72 8.73 1.89
N HIS A 127 -8.83 8.72 0.90
CA HIS A 127 -9.21 8.75 -0.50
C HIS A 127 -9.86 7.46 -0.98
N GLY A 128 -9.29 6.30 -0.67
CA GLY A 128 -9.83 4.99 -1.04
C GLY A 128 -11.13 4.67 -0.32
N VAL A 129 -11.24 5.01 0.97
CA VAL A 129 -12.44 4.74 1.78
C VAL A 129 -13.55 5.75 1.53
N LEU A 130 -13.29 6.97 1.04
CA LEU A 130 -14.35 7.95 0.76
C LEU A 130 -14.66 8.11 -0.72
N VAL A 131 -13.66 8.11 -1.60
CA VAL A 131 -13.82 8.43 -3.02
C VAL A 131 -13.82 7.17 -3.88
N PHE A 132 -12.67 6.49 -4.00
CA PHE A 132 -12.48 5.48 -5.05
C PHE A 132 -11.33 4.50 -4.79
N PRO A 133 -11.59 3.19 -4.65
CA PRO A 133 -10.66 2.14 -5.01
C PRO A 133 -10.73 1.84 -6.52
N PRO A 134 -9.60 1.71 -7.24
CA PRO A 134 -8.22 1.62 -6.73
C PRO A 134 -7.53 2.99 -6.56
N GLU A 135 -6.90 3.19 -5.40
CA GLU A 135 -6.10 4.38 -5.07
C GLU A 135 -4.60 4.08 -5.01
N ILE A 136 -3.74 5.03 -5.40
CA ILE A 136 -2.29 4.80 -5.55
C ILE A 136 -1.44 5.41 -4.43
N LEU A 137 -2.01 6.30 -3.61
CA LEU A 137 -1.30 7.04 -2.56
C LEU A 137 -0.92 6.12 -1.40
N GLY A 138 -1.82 5.25 -0.97
CA GLY A 138 -1.57 4.25 0.06
C GLY A 138 -0.49 3.26 -0.35
N PRO A 139 -0.61 2.59 -1.52
CA PRO A 139 0.46 1.74 -2.06
C PRO A 139 1.81 2.45 -2.15
N TYR A 140 1.87 3.72 -2.59
CA TYR A 140 3.14 4.47 -2.63
C TYR A 140 3.68 4.83 -1.24
N GLY A 141 2.77 5.16 -0.30
CA GLY A 141 3.09 5.35 1.11
C GLY A 141 3.74 4.10 1.70
N LEU A 142 3.11 2.93 1.52
CA LEU A 142 3.64 1.66 2.01
C LEU A 142 4.95 1.28 1.31
N ALA A 143 5.01 1.37 -0.02
CA ALA A 143 6.21 1.08 -0.80
C ALA A 143 7.40 1.91 -0.32
N GLY A 144 7.21 3.21 -0.06
CA GLY A 144 8.26 4.06 0.47
C GLY A 144 8.67 3.73 1.91
N LEU A 145 7.74 3.31 2.79
CA LEU A 145 8.11 2.83 4.14
C LEU A 145 8.95 1.54 4.07
N LEU A 146 8.65 0.66 3.12
CA LEU A 146 9.35 -0.60 2.92
C LEU A 146 10.72 -0.41 2.26
N THR A 147 10.84 0.53 1.31
CA THR A 147 12.01 0.64 0.43
C THR A 147 12.92 1.84 0.74
N ALA A 148 12.42 2.95 1.29
CA ALA A 148 13.20 4.20 1.36
C ALA A 148 14.44 4.13 2.27
N TRP A 149 14.55 3.13 3.15
CA TRP A 149 15.76 2.91 3.93
C TRP A 149 16.95 2.46 3.08
N LEU A 150 16.72 1.88 1.90
CA LEU A 150 17.75 1.48 0.93
C LEU A 150 18.43 2.71 0.30
N LEU A 151 17.76 3.86 0.24
CA LEU A 151 18.35 5.14 -0.18
C LEU A 151 19.47 5.60 0.75
N LEU A 152 19.50 5.08 1.98
CA LEU A 152 20.53 5.39 2.97
C LEU A 152 21.71 4.41 2.92
N ARG A 153 21.67 3.43 2.00
CA ARG A 153 22.73 2.44 1.77
C ARG A 153 23.56 2.82 0.53
N SER A 154 24.38 1.89 0.05
CA SER A 154 25.22 2.05 -1.15
C SER A 154 24.40 2.44 -2.38
N GLU A 155 25.05 3.04 -3.39
CA GLU A 155 24.39 3.49 -4.63
C GLU A 155 23.64 2.39 -5.35
N ARG A 156 24.19 1.18 -5.34
CA ARG A 156 23.62 0.01 -6.01
C ARG A 156 22.49 -0.65 -5.22
N ALA A 157 22.31 -0.34 -3.93
CA ALA A 157 21.35 -1.05 -3.07
C ALA A 157 19.90 -1.03 -3.60
N PRO A 158 19.34 0.10 -4.10
CA PRO A 158 18.00 0.09 -4.68
C PRO A 158 17.91 -0.78 -5.94
N LEU A 159 18.93 -0.75 -6.81
CA LEU A 159 18.97 -1.57 -8.03
C LEU A 159 19.03 -3.07 -7.71
N VAL A 160 19.92 -3.47 -6.79
CA VAL A 160 20.03 -4.88 -6.37
C VAL A 160 18.70 -5.36 -5.78
N ALA A 161 18.08 -4.56 -4.91
CA ALA A 161 16.78 -4.89 -4.36
C ALA A 161 15.71 -5.01 -5.47
N ALA A 162 15.70 -4.11 -6.46
CA ALA A 162 14.77 -4.19 -7.60
C ALA A 162 14.96 -5.50 -8.37
N CYS A 163 16.21 -5.89 -8.67
CA CYS A 163 16.51 -7.15 -9.37
C CYS A 163 16.08 -8.39 -8.58
N VAL A 164 16.23 -8.38 -7.24
CA VAL A 164 15.81 -9.49 -6.37
C VAL A 164 14.28 -9.57 -6.25
N LEU A 165 13.59 -8.43 -6.15
CA LEU A 165 12.13 -8.37 -6.01
C LEU A 165 11.39 -8.60 -7.34
N ALA A 166 11.99 -8.26 -8.48
CA ALA A 166 11.36 -8.35 -9.80
C ALA A 166 10.76 -9.73 -10.13
N PRO A 167 11.48 -10.87 -10.02
CA PRO A 167 10.89 -12.17 -10.35
C PRO A 167 9.73 -12.53 -9.42
N VAL A 168 9.84 -12.22 -8.12
CA VAL A 168 8.77 -12.48 -7.14
C VAL A 168 7.52 -11.67 -7.49
N LEU A 169 7.66 -10.36 -7.73
CA LEU A 169 6.51 -9.53 -8.09
C LEU A 169 5.97 -9.86 -9.48
N ALA A 170 6.79 -10.40 -10.39
CA ALA A 170 6.32 -10.88 -11.67
C ALA A 170 5.37 -12.07 -11.53
N VAL A 171 5.76 -13.05 -10.71
CA VAL A 171 4.89 -14.20 -10.38
C VAL A 171 3.61 -13.73 -9.69
N LEU A 172 3.70 -12.81 -8.72
CA LEU A 172 2.52 -12.26 -8.06
C LEU A 172 1.60 -11.48 -8.99
N SER A 173 2.15 -10.75 -9.98
CA SER A 173 1.34 -10.02 -10.97
C SER A 173 0.57 -10.98 -11.89
N VAL A 174 1.19 -12.09 -12.29
CA VAL A 174 0.52 -13.14 -13.09
C VAL A 174 -0.52 -13.88 -12.26
N ALA A 175 -0.19 -14.25 -11.01
CA ALA A 175 -1.14 -14.88 -10.10
C ALA A 175 -2.34 -13.97 -9.82
N TYR A 176 -2.13 -12.66 -9.66
CA TYR A 176 -3.18 -11.67 -9.52
C TYR A 176 -4.08 -11.60 -10.76
N GLY A 177 -3.51 -11.60 -11.97
CA GLY A 177 -4.26 -11.63 -13.22
C GLY A 177 -5.12 -12.89 -13.36
N LEU A 178 -4.56 -14.06 -13.04
CA LEU A 178 -5.28 -15.33 -13.03
C LEU A 178 -6.44 -15.33 -12.02
N ALA A 179 -6.18 -14.92 -10.78
CA ALA A 179 -7.19 -14.85 -9.73
C ALA A 179 -8.34 -13.89 -10.10
N THR A 180 -8.01 -12.74 -10.69
CA THR A 180 -9.00 -11.75 -11.13
C THR A 180 -9.89 -12.32 -12.25
N ALA A 181 -9.30 -13.00 -13.23
CA ALA A 181 -10.05 -13.62 -14.32
C ALA A 181 -10.97 -14.75 -13.83
N THR A 182 -10.53 -15.56 -12.86
CA THR A 182 -11.38 -16.60 -12.26
C THR A 182 -12.55 -16.03 -11.47
N VAL A 183 -12.33 -14.93 -10.72
CA VAL A 183 -13.39 -14.27 -9.95
C VAL A 183 -14.42 -13.60 -10.87
N LEU A 184 -13.98 -12.84 -11.88
CA LEU A 184 -14.88 -12.23 -12.88
C LEU A 184 -15.73 -13.28 -13.62
N HIS A 185 -15.16 -14.46 -13.87
CA HIS A 185 -15.89 -15.55 -14.51
C HIS A 185 -16.90 -16.22 -13.57
N ALA A 186 -16.60 -16.29 -12.26
CA ALA A 186 -17.49 -16.86 -11.24
C ALA A 186 -18.63 -15.91 -10.84
N ASP A 187 -18.36 -14.61 -10.75
CA ASP A 187 -19.29 -13.55 -10.33
C ASP A 187 -19.87 -12.77 -11.53
N ALA A 188 -20.51 -13.48 -12.46
CA ALA A 188 -21.20 -12.87 -13.62
C ALA A 188 -22.38 -11.93 -13.24
N THR A 189 -22.61 -11.64 -11.95
CA THR A 189 -23.76 -10.87 -11.45
C THR A 189 -23.43 -9.64 -10.60
N GLY A 190 -22.17 -9.23 -10.37
CA GLY A 190 -22.03 -7.98 -9.59
C GLY A 190 -20.69 -7.50 -9.08
N PHE A 191 -19.62 -7.46 -9.88
CA PHE A 191 -18.59 -6.44 -9.60
C PHE A 191 -19.12 -5.08 -10.07
N SER A 192 -19.86 -4.38 -9.21
CA SER A 192 -20.25 -3.00 -9.45
C SER A 192 -19.17 -2.09 -8.87
N PRO A 193 -18.37 -1.38 -9.68
CA PRO A 193 -17.39 -0.41 -9.18
C PRO A 193 -18.04 0.87 -8.61
N GLY A 194 -19.29 0.76 -8.14
CA GLY A 194 -19.98 1.73 -7.31
C GLY A 194 -19.45 1.68 -5.88
N VAL A 195 -18.24 2.22 -5.71
CA VAL A 195 -17.53 2.41 -4.45
C VAL A 195 -18.38 3.03 -3.33
N LEU A 196 -19.48 3.70 -3.67
CA LEU A 196 -20.37 4.36 -2.72
C LEU A 196 -21.70 3.62 -2.45
N ALA A 197 -21.99 2.53 -3.16
CA ALA A 197 -23.11 1.64 -2.84
C ALA A 197 -22.74 0.66 -1.71
N GLU A 198 -21.45 0.33 -1.60
CA GLU A 198 -20.92 -0.49 -0.51
C GLU A 198 -20.95 0.26 0.83
N PRO A 199 -21.41 -0.39 1.92
CA PRO A 199 -21.35 0.20 3.25
C PRO A 199 -19.93 0.68 3.59
N LEU A 200 -19.82 1.85 4.22
CA LEU A 200 -18.53 2.44 4.62
C LEU A 200 -17.64 1.44 5.39
N LEU A 201 -18.26 0.56 6.18
CA LEU A 201 -17.58 -0.48 6.93
C LEU A 201 -16.93 -1.54 6.02
N ALA A 202 -17.61 -1.99 4.98
CA ALA A 202 -17.07 -2.94 3.99
C ALA A 202 -15.88 -2.33 3.25
N ARG A 203 -15.96 -1.04 2.91
CA ARG A 203 -14.86 -0.30 2.27
C ARG A 203 -13.64 -0.18 3.19
N LEU A 204 -13.86 0.12 4.47
CA LEU A 204 -12.79 0.21 5.45
C LEU A 204 -12.10 -1.15 5.64
N PHE A 205 -12.87 -2.25 5.62
CA PHE A 205 -12.35 -3.62 5.70
C PHE A 205 -11.60 -4.06 4.45
N GLY A 206 -12.12 -3.73 3.25
CA GLY A 206 -11.50 -4.07 1.98
C GLY A 206 -10.23 -3.26 1.69
N TYR A 207 -10.07 -2.08 2.30
CA TYR A 207 -8.97 -1.16 1.98
C TYR A 207 -7.56 -1.77 2.17
N PRO A 208 -7.20 -2.44 3.29
CA PRO A 208 -5.91 -3.07 3.44
C PRO A 208 -5.65 -4.14 2.36
N PHE A 209 -6.66 -4.93 1.99
CA PHE A 209 -6.53 -5.94 0.94
C PHE A 209 -6.30 -5.29 -0.42
N GLY A 210 -7.14 -4.31 -0.79
CA GLY A 210 -6.96 -3.54 -2.02
C GLY A 210 -5.57 -2.88 -2.09
N LEU A 211 -5.11 -2.28 -1.00
CA LEU A 211 -3.77 -1.70 -0.91
C LEU A 211 -2.66 -2.73 -1.16
N LEU A 212 -2.75 -3.92 -0.55
CA LEU A 212 -1.74 -4.97 -0.74
C LEU A 212 -1.82 -5.58 -2.13
N SER A 213 -3.02 -5.81 -2.67
CA SER A 213 -3.25 -6.24 -4.06
C SER A 213 -2.67 -5.24 -5.05
N THR A 214 -2.88 -3.94 -4.86
CA THR A 214 -2.29 -2.90 -5.71
C THR A 214 -0.77 -2.81 -5.57
N LEU A 215 -0.22 -3.01 -4.36
CA LEU A 215 1.22 -2.97 -4.11
C LEU A 215 1.99 -4.15 -4.71
N PHE A 216 1.41 -5.35 -4.66
CA PHE A 216 2.09 -6.60 -5.06
C PHE A 216 1.64 -7.14 -6.41
N GLY A 217 0.37 -6.94 -6.79
CA GLY A 217 -0.19 -7.32 -8.09
C GLY A 217 0.23 -6.40 -9.23
N PHE A 218 0.65 -5.16 -8.91
CA PHE A 218 1.32 -4.26 -9.84
C PHE A 218 2.70 -3.93 -9.25
N PRO A 219 3.82 -4.15 -9.96
CA PRO A 219 5.17 -4.27 -9.38
C PRO A 219 5.77 -2.95 -8.84
N VAL A 220 5.07 -2.25 -7.94
CA VAL A 220 5.41 -0.91 -7.45
C VAL A 220 6.73 -0.85 -6.70
N PRO A 221 7.02 -1.75 -5.75
CA PRO A 221 8.31 -1.69 -5.06
C PRO A 221 9.48 -1.71 -6.06
N VAL A 222 9.40 -2.52 -7.12
CA VAL A 222 10.42 -2.57 -8.18
C VAL A 222 10.51 -1.24 -8.90
N MET A 223 9.39 -0.66 -9.33
CA MET A 223 9.37 0.63 -10.03
C MET A 223 9.90 1.78 -9.16
N VAL A 224 9.51 1.84 -7.88
CA VAL A 224 10.02 2.81 -6.90
C VAL A 224 11.52 2.66 -6.73
N LEU A 225 12.03 1.43 -6.66
CA LEU A 225 13.47 1.15 -6.50
C LEU A 225 14.29 1.50 -7.75
N LEU A 226 13.79 1.19 -8.95
CA LEU A 226 14.42 1.57 -10.22
C LEU A 226 14.45 3.08 -10.39
N GLY A 227 13.34 3.75 -10.08
CA GLY A 227 13.24 5.20 -10.06
C GLY A 227 14.19 5.84 -9.04
N ALA A 228 14.27 5.28 -7.84
CA ALA A 228 15.21 5.70 -6.81
C ALA A 228 16.67 5.57 -7.26
N TRP A 229 17.02 4.46 -7.92
CA TRP A 229 18.35 4.28 -8.52
C TRP A 229 18.65 5.32 -9.61
N ALA A 230 17.71 5.56 -10.53
CA ALA A 230 17.86 6.57 -11.58
C ALA A 230 17.97 7.99 -11.00
N GLY A 231 17.24 8.28 -9.93
CA GLY A 231 17.28 9.55 -9.20
C GLY A 231 18.62 9.82 -8.51
N ARG A 232 19.29 8.78 -7.99
CA ARG A 232 20.65 8.93 -7.44
C ARG A 232 21.69 9.32 -8.49
N ARG A 233 21.42 9.04 -9.77
CA ARG A 233 22.27 9.39 -10.90
C ARG A 233 21.87 10.70 -11.57
N GLY A 234 20.76 11.30 -11.17
CA GLY A 234 20.26 12.54 -11.77
C GLY A 234 19.82 12.39 -13.22
N MET A 235 19.37 11.20 -13.63
CA MET A 235 19.05 10.90 -15.04
C MET A 235 17.99 11.80 -15.66
N LEU A 236 17.04 12.31 -14.86
CA LEU A 236 15.98 13.22 -15.31
C LEU A 236 16.23 14.67 -14.87
N ASP A 237 17.18 14.92 -13.97
CA ASP A 237 17.59 16.28 -13.60
C ASP A 237 18.59 16.85 -14.60
N ARG A 238 19.43 15.98 -15.19
CA ARG A 238 20.42 16.32 -16.23
C ARG A 238 20.24 15.39 -17.43
N PRO A 239 19.07 15.39 -18.09
CA PRO A 239 18.76 14.41 -19.13
C PRO A 239 19.66 14.55 -20.37
N GLY A 240 20.26 15.74 -20.59
CA GLY A 240 21.27 15.97 -21.62
C GLY A 240 22.51 15.08 -21.50
N GLU A 241 22.98 14.84 -20.27
CA GLU A 241 24.15 13.97 -19.99
C GLU A 241 23.81 12.48 -20.15
N HIS A 242 22.53 12.12 -20.06
CA HIS A 242 22.06 10.74 -20.08
C HIS A 242 21.29 10.35 -21.34
N ARG A 243 21.39 11.14 -22.43
CA ARG A 243 20.65 10.93 -23.69
C ARG A 243 20.75 9.51 -24.25
N ALA A 244 21.95 8.91 -24.26
CA ALA A 244 22.15 7.57 -24.79
C ALA A 244 21.40 6.51 -23.97
N ALA A 245 21.45 6.60 -22.63
CA ALA A 245 20.72 5.71 -21.74
C ALA A 245 19.21 5.87 -21.92
N LEU A 246 18.71 7.11 -21.92
CA LEU A 246 17.29 7.41 -22.10
C LEU A 246 16.77 6.92 -23.47
N ARG A 247 17.54 7.10 -24.55
CA ARG A 247 17.20 6.57 -25.88
C ARG A 247 17.12 5.06 -25.89
N ARG A 248 18.10 4.36 -25.31
CA ARG A 248 18.08 2.89 -25.22
C ARG A 248 16.90 2.40 -24.40
N THR A 249 16.62 3.01 -23.24
CA THR A 249 15.48 2.66 -22.41
C THR A 249 14.16 2.85 -23.17
N ALA A 250 13.95 4.00 -23.82
CA ALA A 250 12.74 4.24 -24.62
C ALA A 250 12.62 3.25 -25.80
N ALA A 251 13.72 3.03 -26.54
CA ALA A 251 13.75 2.15 -27.71
C ALA A 251 13.50 0.68 -27.39
N VAL A 252 13.80 0.22 -26.18
CA VAL A 252 13.52 -1.17 -25.75
C VAL A 252 12.17 -1.26 -25.04
N CYS A 253 11.92 -0.38 -24.08
CA CYS A 253 10.78 -0.53 -23.18
C CYS A 253 9.44 -0.18 -23.85
N LEU A 254 9.42 0.77 -24.80
CA LEU A 254 8.17 1.13 -25.51
C LEU A 254 7.71 -0.01 -26.44
N PRO A 255 8.56 -0.61 -27.31
CA PRO A 255 8.13 -1.75 -28.11
C PRO A 255 7.71 -2.96 -27.26
N VAL A 256 8.46 -3.29 -26.19
CA VAL A 256 8.06 -4.37 -25.27
C VAL A 256 6.68 -4.11 -24.68
N SER A 257 6.39 -2.87 -24.27
CA SER A 257 5.09 -2.50 -23.75
C SER A 257 3.98 -2.62 -24.79
N VAL A 258 4.21 -2.17 -26.02
CA VAL A 258 3.20 -2.22 -27.09
C VAL A 258 2.92 -3.66 -27.48
N LEU A 259 3.97 -4.44 -27.79
CA LEU A 259 3.84 -5.84 -28.20
C LEU A 259 3.19 -6.69 -27.11
N GLY A 260 3.54 -6.46 -25.84
CA GLY A 260 2.94 -7.14 -24.70
C GLY A 260 1.47 -6.78 -24.45
N ALA A 261 1.00 -5.63 -24.93
CA ALA A 261 -0.40 -5.21 -24.80
C ALA A 261 -1.29 -5.76 -25.92
N VAL A 262 -0.74 -6.01 -27.12
CA VAL A 262 -1.52 -6.42 -28.31
C VAL A 262 -2.49 -7.57 -28.00
N PRO A 263 -2.10 -8.68 -27.34
CA PRO A 263 -3.01 -9.77 -27.00
C PRO A 263 -4.26 -9.29 -26.25
N LEU A 264 -4.07 -8.53 -25.15
CA LEU A 264 -5.17 -8.08 -24.31
C LEU A 264 -6.01 -7.01 -25.00
N ALA A 265 -5.39 -6.16 -25.84
CA ALA A 265 -6.09 -5.17 -26.64
C ALA A 265 -7.01 -5.82 -27.68
N LEU A 266 -6.57 -6.92 -28.32
CA LEU A 266 -7.42 -7.72 -29.22
C LEU A 266 -8.61 -8.34 -28.49
N VAL A 267 -8.40 -8.84 -27.27
CA VAL A 267 -9.49 -9.34 -26.42
C VAL A 267 -10.47 -8.23 -26.07
N GLY A 268 -9.98 -7.09 -25.59
CA GLY A 268 -10.83 -5.94 -25.29
C GLY A 268 -11.59 -5.43 -26.51
N ALA A 269 -10.99 -5.43 -27.70
CA ALA A 269 -11.68 -5.04 -28.93
C ALA A 269 -12.76 -6.05 -29.39
N GLY A 270 -12.88 -7.21 -28.74
CA GLY A 270 -13.79 -8.28 -29.14
C GLY A 270 -13.29 -9.08 -30.36
N LEU A 271 -12.03 -8.90 -30.76
CA LEU A 271 -11.42 -9.59 -31.91
C LEU A 271 -10.87 -10.96 -31.54
N TRP A 272 -10.75 -11.27 -30.24
CA TRP A 272 -10.30 -12.55 -29.73
C TRP A 272 -11.01 -12.86 -28.40
N GLN A 273 -11.56 -14.08 -28.25
CA GLN A 273 -12.30 -14.50 -27.04
C GLN A 273 -11.65 -15.76 -26.44
N PRO A 274 -10.53 -15.63 -25.70
CA PRO A 274 -9.84 -16.77 -25.12
C PRO A 274 -10.49 -17.24 -23.80
N GLU A 275 -10.14 -18.44 -23.36
CA GLU A 275 -10.59 -18.97 -22.06
C GLU A 275 -10.15 -18.10 -20.88
N PRO A 276 -10.89 -18.09 -19.74
CA PRO A 276 -10.60 -17.22 -18.60
C PRO A 276 -9.16 -17.31 -18.08
N ALA A 277 -8.59 -18.53 -18.02
CA ALA A 277 -7.21 -18.73 -17.58
C ALA A 277 -6.20 -18.05 -18.53
N VAL A 278 -6.45 -18.08 -19.83
CA VAL A 278 -5.62 -17.40 -20.83
C VAL A 278 -5.78 -15.88 -20.69
N THR A 279 -7.00 -15.36 -20.53
CA THR A 279 -7.25 -13.92 -20.27
C THR A 279 -6.52 -13.44 -19.01
N GLY A 280 -6.51 -14.24 -17.94
CA GLY A 280 -5.78 -13.94 -16.71
C GLY A 280 -4.26 -13.89 -16.91
N LEU A 281 -3.70 -14.85 -17.66
CA LEU A 281 -2.29 -14.84 -18.03
C LEU A 281 -1.92 -13.61 -18.88
N LEU A 282 -2.74 -13.28 -19.89
CA LEU A 282 -2.55 -12.11 -20.74
C LEU A 282 -2.62 -10.81 -19.93
N SER A 283 -3.49 -10.74 -18.91
CA SER A 283 -3.58 -9.61 -18.00
C SER A 283 -2.28 -9.44 -17.19
N GLY A 284 -1.71 -10.54 -16.69
CA GLY A 284 -0.39 -10.54 -16.03
C GLY A 284 0.73 -10.06 -16.95
N VAL A 285 0.80 -10.58 -18.18
CA VAL A 285 1.77 -10.15 -19.20
C VAL A 285 1.61 -8.66 -19.51
N HIS A 286 0.38 -8.20 -19.67
CA HIS A 286 0.07 -6.80 -19.94
C HIS A 286 0.51 -5.88 -18.79
N VAL A 287 0.35 -6.29 -17.52
CA VAL A 287 0.85 -5.53 -16.34
C VAL A 287 2.38 -5.44 -16.36
N LEU A 288 3.08 -6.55 -16.62
CA LEU A 288 4.55 -6.60 -16.61
C LEU A 288 5.17 -5.80 -17.76
N THR A 289 4.61 -5.92 -18.95
CA THR A 289 5.05 -5.16 -20.13
C THR A 289 4.63 -3.69 -20.03
N GLY A 290 3.51 -3.38 -19.40
CA GLY A 290 3.12 -2.02 -19.01
C GLY A 290 4.09 -1.37 -18.01
N ALA A 291 4.66 -2.14 -17.08
CA ALA A 291 5.73 -1.65 -16.20
C ALA A 291 6.99 -1.23 -16.97
N ALA A 292 7.36 -1.97 -18.03
CA ALA A 292 8.39 -1.53 -18.96
C ALA A 292 7.94 -0.23 -19.67
N GLY A 293 6.70 -0.15 -20.16
CA GLY A 293 6.13 1.05 -20.77
C GLY A 293 6.23 2.29 -19.88
N GLY A 294 6.01 2.16 -18.57
CA GLY A 294 6.21 3.24 -17.62
C GLY A 294 7.66 3.76 -17.57
N LEU A 295 8.66 2.87 -17.62
CA LEU A 295 10.07 3.27 -17.75
C LEU A 295 10.36 3.91 -19.12
N GLY A 296 9.75 3.38 -20.18
CA GLY A 296 9.83 3.92 -21.53
C GLY A 296 9.29 5.36 -21.61
N TYR A 297 8.13 5.63 -21.02
CA TYR A 297 7.56 6.97 -20.94
C TYR A 297 8.42 7.91 -20.10
N ALA A 298 8.90 7.48 -18.94
CA ALA A 298 9.82 8.30 -18.13
C ALA A 298 11.06 8.70 -18.93
N ALA A 299 11.63 7.76 -19.71
CA ALA A 299 12.77 8.03 -20.58
C ALA A 299 12.42 8.96 -21.75
N LEU A 300 11.27 8.76 -22.38
CA LEU A 300 10.76 9.62 -23.46
C LEU A 300 10.58 11.07 -22.97
N PHE A 301 9.94 11.28 -21.83
CA PHE A 301 9.79 12.62 -21.25
C PHE A 301 11.13 13.21 -20.79
N GLY A 302 12.08 12.37 -20.37
CA GLY A 302 13.47 12.77 -20.17
C GLY A 302 14.10 13.35 -21.44
N LEU A 303 13.92 12.68 -22.59
CA LEU A 303 14.41 13.16 -23.89
C LEU A 303 13.68 14.42 -24.38
N VAL A 304 12.36 14.49 -24.20
CA VAL A 304 11.56 15.67 -24.53
C VAL A 304 12.01 16.87 -23.70
N GLY A 305 12.19 16.70 -22.39
CA GLY A 305 12.70 17.73 -21.49
C GLY A 305 14.15 18.15 -21.76
N ALA A 306 14.91 17.38 -22.54
CA ALA A 306 16.28 17.71 -22.97
C ALA A 306 16.35 18.46 -24.30
N ARG A 307 15.21 18.73 -24.95
CA ARG A 307 15.15 19.48 -26.22
C ARG A 307 15.27 20.99 -25.95
N PRO A 308 16.15 21.71 -26.65
CA PRO A 308 16.25 23.16 -26.51
C PRO A 308 14.90 23.86 -26.78
N GLY A 309 14.52 24.82 -25.94
CA GLY A 309 13.32 25.65 -26.14
C GLY A 309 12.00 24.99 -25.72
N VAL A 310 12.01 23.74 -25.26
CA VAL A 310 10.79 23.05 -24.77
C VAL A 310 10.15 23.78 -23.59
N GLU A 311 10.96 24.42 -22.75
CA GLU A 311 10.55 25.24 -21.61
C GLU A 311 9.69 26.45 -22.01
N ARG A 312 9.81 26.91 -23.26
CA ARG A 312 9.04 28.04 -23.80
C ARG A 312 7.70 27.62 -24.39
N ALA A 313 7.52 26.34 -24.73
CA ALA A 313 6.30 25.85 -25.36
C ALA A 313 5.11 25.94 -24.39
N ALA A 314 3.99 26.49 -24.86
CA ALA A 314 2.79 26.68 -24.03
C ALA A 314 2.29 25.36 -23.42
N ALA A 315 2.23 24.30 -24.22
CA ALA A 315 1.84 22.96 -23.76
C ALA A 315 2.78 22.44 -22.66
N ALA A 316 4.09 22.61 -22.81
CA ALA A 316 5.07 22.19 -21.80
C ALA A 316 4.89 22.94 -20.48
N ARG A 317 4.60 24.25 -20.53
CA ARG A 317 4.33 25.05 -19.33
C ARG A 317 3.06 24.60 -18.61
N VAL A 318 1.99 24.30 -19.34
CA VAL A 318 0.75 23.76 -18.76
C VAL A 318 1.02 22.40 -18.12
N LEU A 319 1.64 21.47 -18.84
CA LEU A 319 1.99 20.15 -18.31
C LEU A 319 2.88 20.24 -17.06
N ALA A 320 3.88 21.13 -17.07
CA ALA A 320 4.71 21.37 -15.90
C ALA A 320 3.90 21.92 -14.71
N ALA A 321 2.97 22.85 -14.94
CA ALA A 321 2.08 23.36 -13.90
C ALA A 321 1.21 22.26 -13.27
N VAL A 322 0.69 21.34 -14.09
CA VAL A 322 -0.02 20.14 -13.63
C VAL A 322 0.93 19.23 -12.84
N GLY A 323 2.11 18.91 -13.37
CA GLY A 323 3.07 18.01 -12.73
C GLY A 323 3.57 18.49 -11.37
N LYS A 324 3.79 19.81 -11.23
CA LYS A 324 4.13 20.47 -9.95
C LYS A 324 3.06 20.29 -8.88
N ARG A 325 1.80 20.08 -9.29
CA ARG A 325 0.58 19.93 -8.47
C ARG A 325 -0.09 18.57 -8.63
N SER A 326 0.72 17.56 -8.96
CA SER A 326 0.23 16.24 -9.34
C SER A 326 -0.62 15.54 -8.27
N LEU A 327 -0.37 15.76 -6.97
CA LEU A 327 -1.18 15.20 -5.89
C LEU A 327 -2.56 15.87 -5.85
N SER A 328 -2.61 17.20 -5.96
CA SER A 328 -3.90 17.92 -6.00
C SER A 328 -4.69 17.58 -7.26
N CYS A 329 -4.02 17.54 -8.42
CA CYS A 329 -4.67 17.18 -9.68
C CYS A 329 -5.17 15.73 -9.68
N TYR A 330 -4.44 14.79 -9.08
CA TYR A 330 -4.88 13.41 -8.90
C TYR A 330 -6.13 13.31 -8.01
N LEU A 331 -6.14 13.99 -6.86
CA LEU A 331 -7.32 13.98 -5.99
C LEU A 331 -8.52 14.65 -6.65
N PHE A 332 -8.28 15.74 -7.39
CA PHE A 332 -9.32 16.42 -8.17
C PHE A 332 -9.88 15.50 -9.26
N LEU A 333 -9.04 14.91 -10.11
CA LEU A 333 -9.52 14.07 -11.23
C LEU A 333 -10.31 12.88 -10.71
N SER A 334 -9.84 12.23 -9.64
CA SER A 334 -10.51 11.06 -9.10
C SER A 334 -11.88 11.41 -8.51
N LEU A 335 -11.95 12.49 -7.74
CA LEU A 335 -13.22 12.98 -7.19
C LEU A 335 -14.17 13.48 -8.30
N ALA A 336 -13.66 14.23 -9.27
CA ALA A 336 -14.47 14.77 -10.36
C ALA A 336 -15.04 13.66 -11.25
N LEU A 337 -14.26 12.62 -11.56
CA LEU A 337 -14.76 11.44 -12.28
C LEU A 337 -15.82 10.69 -11.47
N ALA A 338 -15.59 10.49 -10.18
CA ALA A 338 -16.57 9.85 -9.30
C ALA A 338 -17.90 10.61 -9.25
N LEU A 339 -17.85 11.95 -9.18
CA LEU A 339 -19.04 12.81 -9.16
C LEU A 339 -19.71 12.94 -10.54
N LEU A 340 -18.96 12.84 -11.64
CA LEU A 340 -19.51 12.98 -12.98
C LEU A 340 -20.14 11.68 -13.48
N LEU A 341 -19.40 10.58 -13.35
CA LEU A 341 -19.76 9.29 -13.94
C LEU A 341 -20.42 8.36 -12.91
N GLY A 342 -20.06 8.45 -11.64
CA GLY A 342 -20.55 7.53 -10.61
C GLY A 342 -22.02 7.73 -10.25
N PRO A 343 -22.68 6.68 -9.70
CA PRO A 343 -24.13 6.63 -9.49
C PRO A 343 -24.66 7.61 -8.42
N LEU A 344 -23.83 8.02 -7.46
CA LEU A 344 -24.20 9.03 -6.45
C LEU A 344 -23.96 10.48 -6.92
N GLY A 345 -23.33 10.65 -8.07
CA GLY A 345 -23.05 11.95 -8.66
C GLY A 345 -24.12 12.33 -9.70
N LEU A 346 -23.66 12.74 -10.88
CA LEU A 346 -24.53 12.98 -12.04
C LEU A 346 -24.95 11.68 -12.74
N GLY A 347 -24.35 10.54 -12.41
CA GLY A 347 -24.75 9.23 -12.92
C GLY A 347 -24.54 9.05 -14.43
N LEU A 348 -23.70 9.86 -15.08
CA LEU A 348 -23.52 9.80 -16.53
C LEU A 348 -22.92 8.46 -16.99
N GLY A 349 -22.25 7.72 -16.11
CA GLY A 349 -21.71 6.39 -16.42
C GLY A 349 -22.76 5.34 -16.77
N ALA A 350 -24.04 5.59 -16.44
CA ALA A 350 -25.15 4.73 -16.86
C ALA A 350 -25.54 4.90 -18.34
N TYR A 351 -25.08 5.98 -18.99
CA TYR A 351 -25.47 6.34 -20.37
C TYR A 351 -24.29 6.37 -21.35
N LEU A 352 -23.06 6.21 -20.86
CA LEU A 352 -21.83 6.35 -21.63
C LEU A 352 -21.17 5.00 -21.90
N HIS A 353 -20.48 4.92 -23.04
CA HIS A 353 -19.57 3.84 -23.40
C HIS A 353 -18.12 4.38 -23.41
N SER A 354 -17.13 3.57 -23.82
CA SER A 354 -15.70 3.89 -23.75
C SER A 354 -15.33 5.24 -24.35
N ALA A 355 -15.89 5.61 -25.52
CA ALA A 355 -15.57 6.90 -26.14
C ALA A 355 -16.09 8.09 -25.32
N GLY A 356 -17.29 7.96 -24.74
CA GLY A 356 -17.87 8.97 -23.85
C GLY A 356 -17.09 9.11 -22.54
N ALA A 357 -16.65 7.99 -21.96
CA ALA A 357 -15.77 8.00 -20.79
C ALA A 357 -14.42 8.66 -21.09
N ALA A 358 -13.80 8.36 -22.24
CA ALA A 358 -12.55 8.98 -22.65
C ALA A 358 -12.70 10.51 -22.80
N LEU A 359 -13.81 10.98 -23.39
CA LEU A 359 -14.13 12.42 -23.47
C LEU A 359 -14.31 13.03 -22.08
N ALA A 360 -15.03 12.37 -21.18
CA ALA A 360 -15.20 12.82 -19.79
C ALA A 360 -13.85 12.90 -19.04
N GLY A 361 -13.00 11.89 -19.19
CA GLY A 361 -11.64 11.86 -18.63
C GLY A 361 -10.77 12.99 -19.15
N ALA A 362 -10.79 13.24 -20.47
CA ALA A 362 -10.07 14.35 -21.09
C ALA A 362 -10.59 15.72 -20.61
N ALA A 363 -11.91 15.89 -20.50
CA ALA A 363 -12.52 17.11 -20.02
C ALA A 363 -12.18 17.40 -18.54
N VAL A 364 -12.26 16.38 -17.67
CA VAL A 364 -11.86 16.49 -16.26
C VAL A 364 -10.37 16.84 -16.15
N TRP A 365 -9.51 16.19 -16.96
CA TRP A 365 -8.09 16.53 -16.98
C TRP A 365 -7.85 17.97 -17.44
N ALA A 366 -8.54 18.44 -18.48
CA ALA A 366 -8.42 19.81 -18.97
C ALA A 366 -8.86 20.84 -17.92
N ALA A 367 -9.94 20.57 -17.17
CA ALA A 367 -10.36 21.40 -16.04
C ALA A 367 -9.30 21.42 -14.93
N GLY A 368 -8.75 20.25 -14.57
CA GLY A 368 -7.64 20.15 -13.62
C GLY A 368 -6.39 20.91 -14.08
N ALA A 369 -6.09 20.86 -15.38
CA ALA A 369 -4.97 21.58 -15.99
C ALA A 369 -5.18 23.10 -15.94
N ALA A 370 -6.40 23.59 -16.21
CA ALA A 370 -6.76 25.00 -16.09
C ALA A 370 -6.62 25.50 -14.64
N LEU A 371 -7.08 24.71 -13.65
CA LEU A 371 -6.92 25.02 -12.23
C LEU A 371 -5.44 25.04 -11.81
N ALA A 372 -4.66 24.05 -12.25
CA ALA A 372 -3.22 23.99 -11.99
C ALA A 372 -2.49 25.19 -12.62
N TRP A 373 -2.89 25.59 -13.83
CA TRP A 373 -2.35 26.77 -14.51
C TRP A 373 -2.71 28.08 -13.79
N ALA A 374 -3.95 28.21 -13.30
CA ALA A 374 -4.36 29.36 -12.49
C ALA A 374 -3.53 29.46 -11.20
N LEU A 375 -3.29 28.33 -10.52
CA LEU A 375 -2.42 28.28 -9.34
C LEU A 375 -0.96 28.58 -9.68
N GLU A 376 -0.47 28.18 -10.86
CA GLU A 376 0.87 28.54 -11.35
C GLU A 376 1.01 30.05 -11.55
N ARG A 377 0.04 30.69 -12.21
CA ARG A 377 0.02 32.15 -12.39
C ARG A 377 -0.06 32.90 -11.06
N ALA A 378 -0.73 32.32 -10.06
CA ALA A 378 -0.82 32.88 -8.72
C ALA A 378 0.41 32.58 -7.84
N GLY A 379 1.41 31.83 -8.32
CA GLY A 379 2.56 31.40 -7.51
C GLY A 379 2.19 30.47 -6.35
N ARG A 380 1.02 29.81 -6.40
CA ARG A 380 0.48 28.99 -5.32
C ARG A 380 0.70 27.51 -5.58
N ARG A 381 1.08 26.78 -4.53
CA ARG A 381 1.12 25.31 -4.55
C ARG A 381 -0.30 24.74 -4.56
N GLY A 382 -0.43 23.51 -5.04
CA GLY A 382 -1.68 22.77 -4.91
C GLY A 382 -2.06 22.56 -3.43
N PRO A 383 -3.35 22.55 -3.09
CA PRO A 383 -3.83 22.45 -1.71
C PRO A 383 -3.33 21.18 -1.00
N ALA A 384 -3.33 20.03 -1.68
CA ALA A 384 -2.89 18.76 -1.10
C ALA A 384 -1.38 18.74 -0.86
N GLU A 385 -0.58 19.28 -1.78
CA GLU A 385 0.87 19.44 -1.61
C GLU A 385 1.20 20.39 -0.45
N ALA A 386 0.44 21.49 -0.33
CA ALA A 386 0.60 22.44 0.76
C ALA A 386 0.27 21.81 2.11
N LEU A 387 -0.82 21.05 2.20
CA LEU A 387 -1.22 20.33 3.40
C LEU A 387 -0.19 19.27 3.79
N LEU A 388 0.21 18.40 2.85
CA LEU A 388 1.22 17.36 3.10
C LEU A 388 2.53 17.99 3.58
N ARG A 389 2.97 19.10 2.96
CA ARG A 389 4.17 19.83 3.41
C ARG A 389 4.01 20.34 4.84
N ARG A 390 2.91 21.02 5.16
CA ARG A 390 2.66 21.55 6.52
C ARG A 390 2.73 20.42 7.56
N LEU A 391 2.11 19.29 7.29
CA LEU A 391 2.06 18.14 8.20
C LEU A 391 3.43 17.46 8.40
N VAL A 392 4.23 17.35 7.34
CA VAL A 392 5.54 16.69 7.39
C VAL A 392 6.56 17.51 8.19
N TYR A 393 6.55 18.84 8.04
CA TYR A 393 7.57 19.72 8.62
C TYR A 393 7.21 20.35 9.97
N ARG A 394 6.04 20.05 10.55
CA ARG A 394 5.51 20.71 11.77
C ARG A 394 6.30 20.51 13.09
N ASP A 395 7.06 19.42 13.27
CA ASP A 395 7.65 19.05 14.59
C ASP A 395 9.19 18.96 14.63
N ALA A 396 9.91 19.89 14.02
CA ALA A 396 11.37 19.89 14.06
C ALA A 396 12.00 20.22 15.45
N GLY A 397 11.20 20.59 16.47
CA GLY A 397 11.75 21.14 17.73
C GLY A 397 11.14 20.65 19.06
N ARG A 398 10.91 19.35 19.27
CA ARG A 398 10.42 18.85 20.58
C ARG A 398 11.54 18.13 21.38
N PRO A 399 11.85 18.53 22.64
CA PRO A 399 12.92 17.95 23.44
C PRO A 399 12.64 16.49 23.85
N VAL A 400 13.72 15.71 24.01
CA VAL A 400 13.69 14.33 24.53
C VAL A 400 13.59 14.38 26.07
N ARG A 401 12.69 13.57 26.65
CA ARG A 401 12.44 13.52 28.11
C ARG A 401 13.54 12.76 28.88
N PRO A 402 13.81 13.11 30.15
CA PRO A 402 14.83 12.47 31.00
C PRO A 402 14.46 11.05 31.47
N ALA A 403 15.47 10.33 31.96
CA ALA A 403 15.45 8.91 32.28
C ALA A 403 14.57 8.53 33.49
N PRO A 404 14.08 7.27 33.57
CA PRO A 404 13.13 6.83 34.60
C PRO A 404 13.73 6.51 35.98
N SER A 405 12.90 6.65 37.03
CA SER A 405 13.16 6.22 38.41
C SER A 405 13.06 4.68 38.62
N PRO A 406 13.72 4.13 39.67
CA PRO A 406 13.87 2.68 39.92
C PRO A 406 12.58 1.88 40.10
N ASP A 407 11.49 2.48 40.59
CA ASP A 407 10.20 1.78 40.74
C ASP A 407 9.56 1.41 39.39
N ARG A 408 10.03 2.04 38.29
CA ARG A 408 9.65 1.65 36.93
C ARG A 408 10.12 0.24 36.54
N GLY A 409 11.14 -0.32 37.19
CA GLY A 409 11.74 -1.61 36.83
C GLY A 409 10.83 -2.81 37.10
N ARG A 410 10.26 -2.91 38.31
CA ARG A 410 9.38 -4.02 38.72
C ARG A 410 8.10 -4.07 37.90
N LEU A 411 7.43 -2.93 37.73
CA LEU A 411 6.24 -2.81 36.89
C LEU A 411 6.53 -3.19 35.42
N THR A 412 7.66 -2.75 34.86
CA THR A 412 8.01 -3.09 33.47
C THR A 412 8.23 -4.59 33.30
N ARG A 413 8.86 -5.25 34.27
CA ARG A 413 9.06 -6.70 34.26
C ARG A 413 7.72 -7.45 34.34
N ALA A 414 6.81 -7.04 35.23
CA ALA A 414 5.47 -7.61 35.34
C ALA A 414 4.67 -7.46 34.04
N LEU A 415 4.68 -6.27 33.42
CA LEU A 415 4.02 -6.02 32.14
C LEU A 415 4.60 -6.87 31.00
N LEU A 416 5.92 -7.07 30.96
CA LEU A 416 6.55 -7.96 29.97
C LEU A 416 6.19 -9.43 30.19
N MET A 417 6.00 -9.86 31.45
CA MET A 417 5.56 -11.22 31.78
C MET A 417 4.15 -11.53 31.24
N CYS A 418 3.28 -10.52 31.08
CA CYS A 418 1.97 -10.70 30.44
C CYS A 418 2.09 -11.30 29.03
N GLY A 419 3.10 -10.90 28.25
CA GLY A 419 3.36 -11.49 26.92
C GLY A 419 4.02 -12.86 26.98
N ALA A 420 4.93 -13.06 27.94
CA ALA A 420 5.67 -14.33 28.09
C ALA A 420 4.77 -15.48 28.57
N VAL A 421 3.76 -15.19 29.40
CA VAL A 421 2.85 -16.18 29.99
C VAL A 421 1.50 -16.21 29.26
N GLY A 422 0.95 -15.04 28.94
CA GLY A 422 -0.38 -14.93 28.34
C GLY A 422 -0.46 -15.58 26.95
N ALA A 423 0.61 -15.46 26.15
CA ALA A 423 0.58 -16.02 24.80
C ALA A 423 0.57 -17.57 24.80
N PRO A 424 1.46 -18.27 25.54
CA PRO A 424 1.36 -19.72 25.68
C PRO A 424 0.05 -20.19 26.33
N LEU A 425 -0.45 -19.45 27.33
CA LEU A 425 -1.71 -19.79 28.00
C LEU A 425 -2.90 -19.79 27.03
N PHE A 426 -2.97 -18.80 26.13
CA PHE A 426 -4.01 -18.74 25.11
C PHE A 426 -3.99 -19.96 24.19
N VAL A 427 -2.80 -20.38 23.77
CA VAL A 427 -2.59 -21.54 22.90
C VAL A 427 -2.97 -22.83 23.63
N ALA A 428 -2.50 -23.01 24.86
CA ALA A 428 -2.82 -24.18 25.68
C ALA A 428 -4.34 -24.29 25.90
N ALA A 429 -5.01 -23.18 26.20
CA ALA A 429 -6.45 -23.16 26.44
C ALA A 429 -7.25 -23.63 25.22
N PHE A 430 -6.98 -23.12 24.01
CA PHE A 430 -7.75 -23.57 22.84
C PHE A 430 -7.39 -25.00 22.41
N LEU A 431 -6.16 -25.47 22.65
CA LEU A 431 -5.77 -26.84 22.35
C LEU A 431 -6.49 -27.83 23.26
N VAL A 432 -6.52 -27.56 24.57
CA VAL A 432 -7.26 -28.38 25.54
C VAL A 432 -8.75 -28.32 25.24
N GLN A 433 -9.30 -27.13 25.05
CA GLN A 433 -10.72 -26.96 24.76
C GLN A 433 -11.12 -27.66 23.45
N GLY A 434 -10.34 -27.51 22.38
CA GLY A 434 -10.60 -28.16 21.11
C GLY A 434 -10.50 -29.69 21.15
N ALA A 435 -9.64 -30.24 22.03
CA ALA A 435 -9.51 -31.69 22.19
C ALA A 435 -10.70 -32.34 22.92
N VAL A 436 -11.39 -31.58 23.79
CA VAL A 436 -12.49 -32.10 24.61
C VAL A 436 -13.88 -31.67 24.13
N ARG A 437 -13.97 -30.77 23.15
CA ARG A 437 -15.24 -30.17 22.71
C ARG A 437 -16.02 -31.13 21.78
N PRO A 438 -17.23 -31.60 22.18
CA PRO A 438 -18.03 -32.46 21.31
C PRO A 438 -18.42 -31.76 20.01
N GLY A 439 -18.33 -32.47 18.89
CA GLY A 439 -18.71 -31.99 17.56
C GLY A 439 -17.74 -30.98 16.93
N TYR A 440 -16.72 -30.52 17.64
CA TYR A 440 -15.68 -29.64 17.10
C TYR A 440 -14.62 -30.48 16.36
N ASP A 441 -14.47 -30.24 15.06
CA ASP A 441 -13.39 -30.83 14.27
C ASP A 441 -12.21 -29.85 14.19
N PRO A 442 -11.06 -30.14 14.84
CA PRO A 442 -9.91 -29.25 14.83
C PRO A 442 -9.30 -29.06 13.43
N LEU A 443 -9.51 -29.96 12.46
CA LEU A 443 -8.96 -29.77 11.12
C LEU A 443 -9.76 -28.74 10.32
N GLN A 444 -11.08 -28.75 10.47
CA GLN A 444 -11.98 -27.93 9.66
C GLN A 444 -12.40 -26.64 10.36
N GLN A 445 -12.71 -26.71 11.65
CA GLN A 445 -13.30 -25.59 12.38
C GLN A 445 -12.22 -24.64 12.93
N PRO A 446 -12.36 -23.32 12.71
CA PRO A 446 -11.45 -22.36 13.31
C PRO A 446 -11.56 -22.35 14.85
N VAL A 447 -10.51 -21.87 15.52
CA VAL A 447 -10.45 -21.70 16.98
C VAL A 447 -11.53 -20.74 17.47
N SER A 448 -11.92 -19.74 16.68
CA SER A 448 -13.02 -18.83 17.00
C SER A 448 -14.36 -19.54 17.15
N SER A 449 -14.59 -20.63 16.42
CA SER A 449 -15.81 -21.44 16.55
C SER A 449 -15.96 -22.01 17.96
N LEU A 450 -14.87 -22.24 18.72
CA LEU A 450 -14.96 -22.73 20.10
C LEU A 450 -15.72 -21.78 21.05
N ALA A 451 -15.94 -20.52 20.65
CA ALA A 451 -16.80 -19.58 21.38
C ALA A 451 -18.30 -19.83 21.19
N LEU A 452 -18.69 -20.70 20.26
CA LEU A 452 -20.08 -21.02 19.93
C LEU A 452 -20.59 -22.25 20.67
N GLY A 453 -21.87 -22.23 21.00
CA GLY A 453 -22.58 -23.32 21.65
C GLY A 453 -22.29 -23.51 23.15
N PRO A 454 -22.83 -24.58 23.76
CA PRO A 454 -22.72 -24.84 25.20
C PRO A 454 -21.27 -24.92 25.68
N GLY A 455 -20.87 -24.04 26.60
CA GLY A 455 -19.48 -23.93 27.08
C GLY A 455 -18.58 -23.05 26.22
N GLY A 456 -19.13 -22.28 25.28
CA GLY A 456 -18.37 -21.33 24.46
C GLY A 456 -17.71 -20.20 25.26
N TRP A 457 -18.26 -19.92 26.45
CA TRP A 457 -17.74 -18.94 27.40
C TRP A 457 -16.26 -19.17 27.74
N VAL A 458 -15.75 -20.42 27.71
CA VAL A 458 -14.34 -20.73 27.97
C VAL A 458 -13.45 -20.04 26.95
N GLN A 459 -13.81 -20.12 25.66
CA GLN A 459 -13.05 -19.47 24.60
C GLN A 459 -13.26 -17.95 24.62
N THR A 460 -14.46 -17.47 24.98
CA THR A 460 -14.70 -16.04 25.21
C THR A 460 -13.78 -15.49 26.32
N VAL A 461 -13.69 -16.18 27.45
CA VAL A 461 -12.77 -15.80 28.54
C VAL A 461 -11.33 -15.86 28.07
N ASN A 462 -10.93 -16.88 27.29
CA ASN A 462 -9.60 -16.97 26.72
C ASN A 462 -9.26 -15.75 25.83
N PHE A 463 -10.20 -15.31 24.98
CA PHE A 463 -10.07 -14.08 24.20
C PHE A 463 -9.90 -12.84 25.09
N LEU A 464 -10.74 -12.68 26.12
CA LEU A 464 -10.66 -11.53 27.01
C LEU A 464 -9.35 -11.49 27.80
N VAL A 465 -8.89 -12.64 28.32
CA VAL A 465 -7.65 -12.74 29.10
C VAL A 465 -6.45 -12.36 28.24
N TRP A 466 -6.27 -12.98 27.07
CA TRP A 466 -5.17 -12.60 26.18
C TRP A 466 -5.32 -11.17 25.67
N GLY A 467 -6.54 -10.76 25.33
CA GLY A 467 -6.86 -9.44 24.83
C GLY A 467 -6.55 -8.30 25.82
N VAL A 468 -6.53 -8.57 27.12
CA VAL A 468 -6.08 -7.63 28.17
C VAL A 468 -4.58 -7.75 28.45
N LEU A 469 -4.03 -8.97 28.43
CA LEU A 469 -2.60 -9.19 28.66
C LEU A 469 -1.73 -8.64 27.53
N ALA A 470 -2.21 -8.65 26.28
CA ALA A 470 -1.48 -8.14 25.13
C ALA A 470 -1.25 -6.60 25.17
N PRO A 471 -2.25 -5.74 25.48
CA PRO A 471 -2.04 -4.32 25.72
C PRO A 471 -1.15 -4.04 26.94
N ALA A 472 -1.28 -4.81 28.02
CA ALA A 472 -0.35 -4.70 29.16
C ALA A 472 1.09 -5.00 28.72
N PHE A 473 1.28 -6.06 27.93
CA PHE A 473 2.55 -6.40 27.30
C PHE A 473 3.06 -5.28 26.38
N ALA A 474 2.20 -4.65 25.58
CA ALA A 474 2.55 -3.49 24.77
C ALA A 474 3.09 -2.34 25.63
N VAL A 475 2.46 -2.02 26.76
CA VAL A 475 2.97 -1.01 27.70
C VAL A 475 4.35 -1.42 28.24
N GLY A 476 4.55 -2.70 28.57
CA GLY A 476 5.85 -3.24 28.95
C GLY A 476 6.92 -3.04 27.87
N LEU A 477 6.60 -3.35 26.61
CA LEU A 477 7.48 -3.12 25.46
C LEU A 477 7.80 -1.64 25.28
N ARG A 478 6.82 -0.74 25.43
CA ARG A 478 7.03 0.71 25.30
C ARG A 478 7.99 1.25 26.36
N ARG A 479 7.99 0.65 27.55
CA ARG A 479 8.86 1.02 28.67
C ARG A 479 10.26 0.43 28.56
N ALA A 480 10.39 -0.77 27.99
CA ALA A 480 11.66 -1.51 27.93
C ALA A 480 12.48 -1.26 26.65
N LEU A 481 11.84 -0.90 25.54
CA LEU A 481 12.54 -0.76 24.26
C LEU A 481 13.24 0.59 24.13
N ARG A 482 14.48 0.55 23.62
CA ARG A 482 15.24 1.76 23.29
C ARG A 482 14.52 2.60 22.23
N PRO A 483 14.61 3.95 22.28
CA PRO A 483 14.04 4.82 21.27
C PRO A 483 14.46 4.41 19.85
N GLY A 484 13.47 4.05 19.05
CA GLY A 484 13.66 3.50 17.71
C GLY A 484 12.34 2.99 17.11
N PRO A 485 12.34 2.55 15.84
CA PRO A 485 11.14 2.10 15.14
C PRO A 485 10.35 1.02 15.89
N GLY A 486 11.05 0.06 16.50
CA GLY A 486 10.45 -0.99 17.32
C GLY A 486 9.69 -0.44 18.53
N SER A 487 10.29 0.51 19.28
CA SER A 487 9.62 1.17 20.42
C SER A 487 8.46 2.08 20.00
N LEU A 488 8.52 2.64 18.78
CA LEU A 488 7.54 3.61 18.31
C LEU A 488 6.27 2.94 17.78
N TRP A 489 6.45 1.93 16.91
CA TRP A 489 5.36 1.28 16.16
C TRP A 489 4.99 -0.09 16.71
N GLY A 490 5.93 -0.79 17.35
CA GLY A 490 5.69 -2.13 17.88
C GLY A 490 4.61 -2.17 18.96
N PRO A 491 4.72 -1.41 20.06
CA PRO A 491 3.72 -1.41 21.12
C PRO A 491 2.30 -1.06 20.65
N PRO A 492 2.06 0.00 19.85
CA PRO A 492 0.72 0.26 19.32
C PRO A 492 0.14 -0.92 18.53
N LEU A 493 0.95 -1.61 17.70
CA LEU A 493 0.49 -2.76 16.94
C LEU A 493 0.11 -3.95 17.84
N VAL A 494 0.89 -4.22 18.89
CA VAL A 494 0.57 -5.25 19.89
C VAL A 494 -0.71 -4.89 20.66
N ALA A 495 -0.91 -3.60 20.97
CA ALA A 495 -2.12 -3.13 21.64
C ALA A 495 -3.36 -3.28 20.73
N VAL A 496 -3.25 -2.90 19.45
CA VAL A 496 -4.32 -3.08 18.44
C VAL A 496 -4.66 -4.56 18.29
N HIS A 497 -3.66 -5.43 18.23
CA HIS A 497 -3.88 -6.88 18.24
C HIS A 497 -4.70 -7.32 19.46
N GLY A 498 -4.27 -6.96 20.67
CA GLY A 498 -4.97 -7.33 21.89
C GLY A 498 -6.41 -6.82 21.95
N VAL A 499 -6.63 -5.54 21.63
CA VAL A 499 -7.98 -4.95 21.58
C VAL A 499 -8.86 -5.66 20.55
N GLY A 500 -8.33 -5.98 19.37
CA GLY A 500 -9.07 -6.74 18.37
C GLY A 500 -9.49 -8.11 18.89
N ILE A 501 -8.61 -8.82 19.62
CA ILE A 501 -8.96 -10.10 20.25
C ILE A 501 -10.04 -9.95 21.33
N VAL A 502 -10.01 -8.89 22.17
CA VAL A 502 -11.11 -8.60 23.11
C VAL A 502 -12.43 -8.47 22.36
N LEU A 503 -12.45 -7.69 21.29
CA LEU A 503 -13.65 -7.45 20.50
C LEU A 503 -14.13 -8.73 19.80
N SER A 504 -13.24 -9.61 19.34
CA SER A 504 -13.60 -10.96 18.84
C SER A 504 -14.24 -11.84 19.92
N GLY A 505 -13.93 -11.62 21.20
CA GLY A 505 -14.62 -12.28 22.31
C GLY A 505 -16.01 -11.70 22.60
N VAL A 506 -16.16 -10.38 22.46
CA VAL A 506 -17.42 -9.65 22.69
C VAL A 506 -18.44 -9.88 21.58
N PHE A 507 -17.98 -9.96 20.33
CA PHE A 507 -18.79 -10.27 19.15
C PHE A 507 -18.47 -11.70 18.71
N PRO A 508 -19.30 -12.70 19.04
CA PRO A 508 -19.08 -14.07 18.56
C PRO A 508 -19.15 -14.13 17.04
N GLY A 509 -18.30 -15.00 16.46
CA GLY A 509 -18.33 -15.30 15.04
C GLY A 509 -19.59 -16.05 14.63
N ASP A 510 -19.84 -16.12 13.33
CA ASP A 510 -20.94 -16.91 12.81
C ASP A 510 -20.64 -18.43 12.84
N PRO A 511 -21.66 -19.30 12.87
CA PRO A 511 -21.50 -20.74 12.67
C PRO A 511 -20.80 -21.07 11.35
N ILE A 512 -19.93 -22.08 11.35
CA ILE A 512 -19.17 -22.48 10.16
C ILE A 512 -19.41 -23.97 9.94
N GLY A 513 -19.81 -24.34 8.72
CA GLY A 513 -20.14 -25.73 8.38
C GLY A 513 -21.26 -26.27 9.26
N TRP A 514 -21.02 -27.37 9.97
CA TRP A 514 -22.00 -28.02 10.87
C TRP A 514 -21.81 -27.68 12.36
N TYR A 515 -20.98 -26.68 12.68
CA TYR A 515 -20.66 -26.32 14.06
C TYR A 515 -21.20 -24.92 14.41
N PRO A 516 -21.84 -24.74 15.59
CA PRO A 516 -22.09 -25.75 16.63
C PRO A 516 -23.10 -26.83 16.19
N PRO A 517 -23.18 -27.99 16.89
CA PRO A 517 -24.11 -29.05 16.53
C PRO A 517 -25.53 -28.54 16.34
N GLY A 518 -26.14 -28.85 15.20
CA GLY A 518 -27.45 -28.32 14.78
C GLY A 518 -27.38 -27.25 13.69
N THR A 519 -26.19 -26.78 13.30
CA THR A 519 -26.02 -25.90 12.14
C THR A 519 -26.14 -26.68 10.82
N PRO A 520 -26.93 -26.20 9.84
CA PRO A 520 -27.02 -26.83 8.52
C PRO A 520 -25.65 -26.88 7.81
N PRO A 521 -25.29 -27.99 7.15
CA PRO A 521 -24.03 -28.06 6.42
C PRO A 521 -24.05 -27.13 5.20
N GLY A 522 -23.00 -26.33 5.02
CA GLY A 522 -22.82 -25.44 3.87
C GLY A 522 -22.57 -23.98 4.27
N PRO A 523 -22.48 -23.06 3.29
CA PRO A 523 -22.40 -21.62 3.55
C PRO A 523 -23.67 -21.12 4.23
N LEU A 524 -23.53 -20.15 5.13
CA LEU A 524 -24.69 -19.50 5.72
C LEU A 524 -25.51 -18.75 4.68
N ALA A 525 -26.84 -18.83 4.80
CA ALA A 525 -27.76 -18.08 3.94
C ALA A 525 -27.60 -16.55 4.10
N ALA A 526 -27.19 -16.09 5.28
CA ALA A 526 -26.82 -14.72 5.56
C ALA A 526 -25.82 -14.68 6.73
N VAL A 527 -24.82 -13.80 6.62
CA VAL A 527 -23.90 -13.48 7.72
C VAL A 527 -24.56 -12.51 8.71
N THR A 528 -24.29 -12.69 10.00
CA THR A 528 -24.86 -11.83 11.04
C THR A 528 -24.01 -10.57 11.24
N PRO A 529 -24.59 -9.45 11.70
CA PRO A 529 -23.82 -8.26 12.06
C PRO A 529 -22.73 -8.54 13.11
N THR A 530 -22.99 -9.48 14.03
CA THR A 530 -22.02 -9.94 15.04
C THR A 530 -20.89 -10.75 14.43
N GLY A 531 -21.17 -11.65 13.48
CA GLY A 531 -20.15 -12.40 12.75
C GLY A 531 -19.27 -11.47 11.92
N ILE A 532 -19.87 -10.52 11.21
CA ILE A 532 -19.13 -9.46 10.50
C ILE A 532 -18.23 -8.69 11.46
N ALA A 533 -18.75 -8.27 12.63
CA ALA A 533 -17.95 -7.55 13.62
C ALA A 533 -16.79 -8.40 14.14
N HIS A 534 -17.01 -9.69 14.40
CA HIS A 534 -15.97 -10.65 14.81
C HIS A 534 -14.84 -10.75 13.79
N ASP A 535 -15.18 -10.90 12.52
CA ASP A 535 -14.22 -11.10 11.44
C ASP A 535 -13.41 -9.82 11.18
N VAL A 536 -14.08 -8.65 11.20
CA VAL A 536 -13.43 -7.34 11.02
C VAL A 536 -12.37 -7.10 12.10
N VAL A 537 -12.73 -7.28 13.36
CA VAL A 537 -11.79 -7.04 14.48
C VAL A 537 -10.70 -8.11 14.55
N GLY A 538 -11.01 -9.34 14.13
CA GLY A 538 -10.05 -10.44 13.98
C GLY A 538 -8.99 -10.16 12.90
N VAL A 539 -9.41 -9.73 11.71
CA VAL A 539 -8.49 -9.35 10.63
C VAL A 539 -7.60 -8.18 11.04
N ALA A 540 -8.17 -7.15 11.67
CA ALA A 540 -7.39 -6.03 12.19
C ALA A 540 -6.32 -6.50 13.19
N ALA A 541 -6.66 -7.44 14.08
CA ALA A 541 -5.73 -8.02 15.03
C ALA A 541 -4.61 -8.83 14.35
N PHE A 542 -4.94 -9.58 13.30
CA PHE A 542 -4.01 -10.39 12.52
C PHE A 542 -3.03 -9.54 11.70
N VAL A 543 -3.53 -8.52 11.01
CA VAL A 543 -2.70 -7.56 10.26
C VAL A 543 -1.75 -6.84 11.23
N ALA A 544 -2.24 -6.41 12.39
CA ALA A 544 -1.41 -5.75 13.39
C ALA A 544 -0.26 -6.65 13.87
N LEU A 545 -0.50 -7.95 14.07
CA LEU A 545 0.52 -8.94 14.42
C LEU A 545 1.57 -9.09 13.30
N VAL A 546 1.14 -9.25 12.05
CA VAL A 546 2.05 -9.36 10.90
C VAL A 546 2.94 -8.13 10.79
N LEU A 547 2.35 -6.93 10.89
CA LEU A 547 3.11 -5.67 10.88
C LEU A 547 4.06 -5.57 12.09
N ALA A 548 3.65 -6.06 13.27
CA ALA A 548 4.51 -6.08 14.45
C ALA A 548 5.76 -6.94 14.22
N CYS A 549 5.61 -8.11 13.59
CA CYS A 549 6.73 -8.96 13.18
C CYS A 549 7.76 -8.20 12.33
N PHE A 550 7.30 -7.53 11.26
CA PHE A 550 8.19 -6.73 10.40
C PHE A 550 8.80 -5.52 11.11
N VAL A 551 8.07 -4.88 12.03
CA VAL A 551 8.58 -3.77 12.83
C VAL A 551 9.69 -4.22 13.78
N PHE A 552 9.48 -5.33 14.49
CA PHE A 552 10.43 -5.89 15.45
C PHE A 552 11.62 -6.62 14.80
N ALA A 553 11.52 -7.01 13.53
CA ALA A 553 12.65 -7.49 12.75
C ALA A 553 13.76 -6.44 12.61
N ARG A 554 13.42 -5.13 12.68
CA ARG A 554 14.37 -4.04 12.40
C ARG A 554 15.28 -3.76 13.58
N GLY A 555 16.59 -3.75 13.35
CA GLY A 555 17.59 -3.26 14.30
C GLY A 555 17.94 -4.21 15.45
N SER A 556 17.66 -5.51 15.29
CA SER A 556 17.75 -6.51 16.36
C SER A 556 18.69 -7.69 16.07
N GLY A 557 19.54 -7.58 15.04
CA GLY A 557 20.47 -8.63 14.56
C GLY A 557 19.85 -9.54 13.49
N TRP A 558 20.69 -10.14 12.63
CA TRP A 558 20.24 -10.94 11.47
C TRP A 558 19.35 -12.12 11.85
N GLY A 559 19.79 -12.97 12.80
CA GLY A 559 19.01 -14.15 13.21
C GLY A 559 17.62 -13.81 13.75
N TRP A 560 17.49 -12.72 14.51
CA TRP A 560 16.18 -12.23 14.97
C TRP A 560 15.34 -11.66 13.84
N ALA A 561 15.97 -10.91 12.92
CA ALA A 561 15.27 -10.35 11.77
C ALA A 561 14.68 -11.46 10.89
N VAL A 562 15.45 -12.53 10.64
CA VAL A 562 14.98 -13.72 9.91
C VAL A 562 13.83 -14.38 10.65
N TYR A 563 13.97 -14.67 11.95
CA TYR A 563 12.90 -15.26 12.76
C TYR A 563 11.61 -14.42 12.71
N ALA A 564 11.70 -13.12 12.97
CA ALA A 564 10.54 -12.24 12.98
C ALA A 564 9.86 -12.13 11.61
N VAL A 565 10.63 -11.99 10.52
CA VAL A 565 10.08 -11.95 9.15
C VAL A 565 9.45 -13.30 8.79
N ALA A 566 10.12 -14.40 9.10
CA ALA A 566 9.60 -15.75 8.85
C ALA A 566 8.30 -15.98 9.63
N SER A 567 8.21 -15.58 10.91
CA SER A 567 6.97 -15.66 11.68
C SER A 567 5.85 -14.83 11.08
N GLY A 568 6.12 -13.60 10.62
CA GLY A 568 5.12 -12.75 9.98
C GLY A 568 4.61 -13.32 8.64
N LEU A 569 5.52 -13.83 7.81
CA LEU A 569 5.18 -14.46 6.52
C LEU A 569 4.45 -15.80 6.72
N ALA A 570 4.91 -16.64 7.65
CA ALA A 570 4.26 -17.91 7.97
C ALA A 570 2.85 -17.67 8.52
N PHE A 571 2.69 -16.74 9.45
CA PHE A 571 1.38 -16.36 9.98
C PHE A 571 0.42 -15.92 8.86
N ALA A 572 0.86 -14.99 8.00
CA ALA A 572 0.05 -14.50 6.89
C ALA A 572 -0.31 -15.62 5.90
N GLY A 573 0.68 -16.44 5.52
CA GLY A 573 0.47 -17.57 4.61
C GLY A 573 -0.51 -18.60 5.17
N PHE A 574 -0.42 -18.92 6.46
CA PHE A 574 -1.36 -19.84 7.11
C PHE A 574 -2.77 -19.24 7.25
N ILE A 575 -2.93 -17.94 7.50
CA ILE A 575 -4.26 -17.31 7.50
C ILE A 575 -4.89 -17.33 6.10
N ILE A 576 -4.10 -17.06 5.04
CA ILE A 576 -4.58 -17.14 3.65
C ILE A 576 -5.00 -18.59 3.34
N ALA A 577 -4.13 -19.56 3.63
CA ALA A 577 -4.42 -20.97 3.44
C ALA A 577 -5.66 -21.44 4.22
N ALA A 578 -5.94 -20.86 5.39
CA ALA A 578 -7.13 -21.17 6.17
C ALA A 578 -8.44 -20.75 5.46
N GLY A 579 -8.40 -19.69 4.65
CA GLY A 579 -9.53 -19.27 3.81
C GLY A 579 -9.65 -20.10 2.53
N ASP A 580 -8.52 -20.39 1.87
CA ASP A 580 -8.50 -21.08 0.58
C ASP A 580 -8.79 -22.60 0.69
N TYR A 581 -8.41 -23.23 1.81
CA TYR A 581 -8.60 -24.66 2.03
C TYR A 581 -9.62 -24.90 3.14
N ALA A 582 -10.91 -24.68 2.85
CA ALA A 582 -11.99 -24.79 3.84
C ALA A 582 -12.00 -26.11 4.64
N HIS A 583 -11.68 -27.25 4.00
CA HIS A 583 -11.59 -28.57 4.63
C HIS A 583 -10.37 -28.75 5.58
N LEU A 584 -9.44 -27.79 5.60
CA LEU A 584 -8.29 -27.73 6.52
C LEU A 584 -8.18 -26.35 7.20
N GLY A 585 -9.25 -25.54 7.15
CA GLY A 585 -9.24 -24.16 7.62
C GLY A 585 -8.83 -24.04 9.08
N GLY A 586 -9.39 -24.91 9.93
CA GLY A 586 -9.04 -25.02 11.34
C GLY A 586 -7.59 -25.42 11.61
N LEU A 587 -7.01 -26.31 10.79
CA LEU A 587 -5.59 -26.68 10.89
C LEU A 587 -4.69 -25.48 10.60
N TYR A 588 -4.88 -24.84 9.45
CA TYR A 588 -4.06 -23.70 9.04
C TYR A 588 -4.22 -22.51 9.99
N GLN A 589 -5.44 -22.24 10.46
CA GLN A 589 -5.65 -21.18 11.46
C GLN A 589 -4.88 -21.50 12.76
N LYS A 590 -4.90 -22.74 13.26
CA LYS A 590 -4.11 -23.12 14.44
C LYS A 590 -2.61 -22.98 14.24
N LEU A 591 -2.08 -23.31 13.05
CA LEU A 591 -0.68 -23.08 12.70
C LEU A 591 -0.33 -21.58 12.69
N ALA A 592 -1.25 -20.74 12.19
CA ALA A 592 -1.11 -19.29 12.27
C ALA A 592 -1.09 -18.80 13.71
N LEU A 593 -2.11 -19.14 14.52
CA LEU A 593 -2.17 -18.71 15.92
C LEU A 593 -0.97 -19.20 16.73
N GLY A 594 -0.52 -20.45 16.50
CA GLY A 594 0.69 -20.99 17.12
C GLY A 594 1.95 -20.18 16.78
N THR A 595 2.17 -19.85 15.50
CA THR A 595 3.32 -19.04 15.07
C THR A 595 3.26 -17.60 15.60
N GLY A 596 2.09 -16.96 15.57
CA GLY A 596 1.90 -15.59 16.03
C GLY A 596 2.07 -15.43 17.56
N TRP A 597 1.47 -16.33 18.34
CA TRP A 597 1.56 -16.27 19.80
C TRP A 597 2.95 -16.69 20.29
N ALA A 598 3.59 -17.67 19.63
CA ALA A 598 4.99 -17.98 19.88
C ALA A 598 5.90 -16.76 19.65
N PHE A 599 5.66 -15.99 18.58
CA PHE A 599 6.40 -14.76 18.33
C PHE A 599 6.27 -13.76 19.49
N PHE A 600 5.07 -13.54 20.04
CA PHE A 600 4.90 -12.66 21.21
C PHE A 600 5.60 -13.19 22.46
N ALA A 601 5.51 -14.49 22.73
CA ALA A 601 6.18 -15.12 23.87
C ALA A 601 7.72 -14.97 23.77
N VAL A 602 8.28 -15.24 22.59
CA VAL A 602 9.72 -15.10 22.34
C VAL A 602 10.15 -13.63 22.37
N LEU A 603 9.35 -12.71 21.83
CA LEU A 603 9.61 -11.27 21.91
C LEU A 603 9.64 -10.79 23.38
N ALA A 604 8.71 -11.25 24.21
CA ALA A 604 8.67 -10.96 25.63
C ALA A 604 9.91 -11.51 26.36
N ALA A 605 10.22 -12.79 26.19
CA ALA A 605 11.38 -13.44 26.79
C ALA A 605 12.70 -12.78 26.37
N ARG A 606 12.84 -12.43 25.08
CA ARG A 606 14.00 -11.70 24.55
C ARG A 606 14.15 -10.32 25.19
N THR A 607 13.04 -9.62 25.41
CA THR A 607 13.04 -8.28 26.01
C THR A 607 13.36 -8.35 27.51
N LEU A 608 12.87 -9.37 28.22
CA LEU A 608 13.17 -9.64 29.63
C LEU A 608 14.64 -10.01 29.88
N ARG A 609 15.30 -10.69 28.92
CA ARG A 609 16.70 -11.14 29.02
C ARG A 609 17.74 -10.06 28.71
N ARG A 610 17.32 -8.90 28.17
CA ARG A 610 18.27 -7.80 27.94
C ARG A 610 18.65 -7.19 29.29
N PRO A 611 19.94 -7.21 29.69
CA PRO A 611 20.34 -6.57 30.94
C PRO A 611 19.94 -5.09 30.89
N ALA A 612 19.35 -4.60 31.96
CA ALA A 612 19.23 -3.18 32.23
C ALA A 612 20.66 -2.65 32.46
N ARG A 613 21.43 -2.45 31.38
CA ARG A 613 22.75 -1.85 31.48
C ARG A 613 22.56 -0.39 31.85
N GLU A 614 23.27 -0.01 32.90
CA GLU A 614 23.35 1.31 33.51
C GLU A 614 23.54 2.41 32.46
N SER A 615 22.95 3.55 32.81
CA SER A 615 22.72 4.81 32.08
C SER A 615 23.73 5.21 31.01
#